data_AF-A0A317M9G3-F1
#
_entry.id   AF-A0A317M9G3-F1
#
_cell.length_a   1.000
_cell.length_b   1.000
_cell.length_c   1.000
_cell.angle_alpha   90.00
_cell.angle_beta   90.00
_cell.angle_gamma   90.00
#
_symmetry.space_group_name_H-M   'P 1'
#
loop_
_entity.id
_entity.type
_entity.pdbx_description
1 polymer ?
#
loop_
_entity_poly.entity_id
_entity_poly.type
_entity_poly.pdbx_seq_one_letter_code
_entity_poly.pdbx_strand_id
1 'polypeptide(L)'
;MAPRAKSPQIERAHTGLPWSESHQARQERLLRQMQGNPRVAYMLEHGALPHWVHVARQQRERKAQEAATTRTEPNETLPRGRHRAPRPWWGWPATALSSALLLGLTTLEILGQTLTHNIGILT
;
A
#
# COMPACT_ATOMS: atom_id res chain seq x y z
N MET A 1 -67.69 15.16 41.41
CA MET A 1 -66.80 14.01 41.07
C MET A 1 -66.96 13.72 39.58
N ALA A 2 -66.01 14.16 38.75
CA ALA A 2 -66.01 13.92 37.30
C ALA A 2 -64.84 12.99 36.94
N PRO A 3 -65.02 12.04 36.00
CA PRO A 3 -63.97 11.09 35.64
C PRO A 3 -62.87 11.76 34.80
N ARG A 4 -61.63 11.46 35.19
CA ARG A 4 -60.36 11.91 34.61
C ARG A 4 -60.23 11.36 33.18
N ALA A 5 -60.31 12.25 32.19
CA ALA A 5 -60.05 11.91 30.79
C ALA A 5 -58.63 11.34 30.64
N LYS A 6 -58.53 10.17 30.01
CA LYS A 6 -57.25 9.53 29.67
C LYS A 6 -56.57 10.40 28.62
N SER A 7 -55.41 10.95 28.95
CA SER A 7 -54.55 11.66 27.99
C SER A 7 -54.32 10.76 26.77
N PRO A 8 -54.46 11.27 25.54
CA PRO A 8 -54.10 10.50 24.36
C PRO A 8 -52.60 10.20 24.45
N GLN A 9 -52.26 8.92 24.37
CA GLN A 9 -50.93 8.46 24.06
C GLN A 9 -50.43 9.28 22.88
N ILE A 10 -49.48 10.14 23.18
CA ILE A 10 -48.65 10.78 22.19
C ILE A 10 -47.74 9.66 21.70
N GLU A 11 -48.25 8.85 20.77
CA GLU A 11 -47.48 8.04 19.82
C GLU A 11 -46.75 9.00 18.87
N ARG A 12 -45.88 9.84 19.44
CA ARG A 12 -44.85 10.52 18.67
C ARG A 12 -43.86 9.44 18.33
N ALA A 13 -44.02 8.93 17.12
CA ALA A 13 -42.96 8.59 16.18
C ALA A 13 -41.62 8.35 16.87
N HIS A 14 -41.23 7.08 16.91
CA HIS A 14 -39.89 6.57 17.15
C HIS A 14 -38.82 7.57 16.67
N THR A 15 -38.42 8.48 17.55
CA THR A 15 -37.23 9.29 17.41
C THR A 15 -36.08 8.34 17.69
N GLY A 16 -35.61 7.67 16.62
CA GLY A 16 -34.29 7.09 16.60
C GLY A 16 -33.32 8.14 17.10
N LEU A 17 -32.67 7.86 18.23
CA LEU A 17 -31.68 8.72 18.85
C LEU A 17 -30.68 9.19 17.78
N PRO A 18 -30.37 10.50 17.68
CA PRO A 18 -29.44 11.04 16.67
C PRO A 18 -28.01 10.48 16.80
N TRP A 19 -27.74 9.73 17.87
CA TRP A 19 -26.44 9.17 18.22
C TRP A 19 -26.27 7.69 17.86
N SER A 20 -27.30 7.03 17.32
CA SER A 20 -27.22 5.62 16.86
C SER A 20 -27.11 5.51 15.35
N GLU A 21 -26.45 6.47 14.71
CA GLU A 21 -26.18 6.36 13.28
C GLU A 21 -25.32 5.13 13.02
N SER A 22 -25.86 4.19 12.24
CA SER A 22 -25.12 2.99 11.84
C SER A 22 -23.87 3.41 11.05
N HIS A 23 -22.81 2.61 11.16
CA HIS A 23 -21.56 2.86 10.44
C HIS A 23 -21.81 3.06 8.93
N GLN A 24 -22.74 2.29 8.38
CA GLN A 24 -23.17 2.37 7.00
C GLN A 24 -23.87 3.69 6.66
N ALA A 25 -24.84 4.14 7.47
CA ALA A 25 -25.52 5.43 7.26
C ALA A 25 -24.54 6.61 7.31
N ARG A 26 -23.55 6.53 8.20
CA ARG A 26 -22.46 7.52 8.29
C ARG A 26 -21.58 7.51 7.05
N GLN A 27 -21.20 6.32 6.57
CA GLN A 27 -20.42 6.18 5.34
C GLN A 27 -21.17 6.73 4.13
N GLU A 28 -22.45 6.42 3.97
CA GLU A 28 -23.28 6.91 2.87
C GLU A 28 -23.40 8.44 2.89
N ARG A 29 -23.59 9.04 4.08
CA ARG A 29 -23.61 10.50 4.22
C ARG A 29 -22.28 11.13 3.81
N LEU A 30 -21.16 10.56 4.27
CA LEU A 30 -19.82 11.05 3.94
C LEU A 30 -19.50 10.89 2.45
N LEU A 31 -19.89 9.77 1.84
CA LEU A 31 -19.72 9.56 0.40
C LEU A 31 -20.52 10.57 -0.43
N ARG A 32 -21.75 10.92 -0.01
CA ARG A 32 -22.53 12.00 -0.64
C ARG A 32 -21.85 13.36 -0.50
N GLN A 33 -21.24 13.66 0.65
CA GLN A 33 -20.48 14.91 0.83
C GLN A 33 -19.21 14.97 -0.02
N MET A 34 -18.63 13.81 -0.37
CA MET A 34 -17.44 13.71 -1.24
C MET A 34 -17.77 13.55 -2.73
N GLN A 35 -19.03 13.79 -3.14
CA GLN A 35 -19.46 13.72 -4.52
C GLN A 35 -18.64 14.69 -5.39
N GLY A 36 -17.95 14.15 -6.40
CA GLY A 36 -17.00 14.90 -7.24
C GLY A 36 -15.52 14.69 -6.90
N ASN A 37 -15.19 13.94 -5.84
CA ASN A 37 -13.81 13.55 -5.58
C ASN A 37 -13.39 12.39 -6.52
N PRO A 38 -12.44 12.61 -7.45
CA PRO A 38 -12.05 11.58 -8.43
C PRO A 38 -11.48 10.32 -7.75
N ARG A 39 -10.94 10.47 -6.53
CA ARG A 39 -10.42 9.35 -5.76
C ARG A 39 -11.51 8.46 -5.19
N VAL A 40 -12.64 9.05 -4.80
CA VAL A 40 -13.79 8.29 -4.31
C VAL A 40 -14.46 7.59 -5.48
N ALA A 41 -14.60 8.25 -6.63
CA ALA A 41 -15.07 7.62 -7.86
C ALA A 41 -14.19 6.42 -8.25
N TYR A 42 -12.87 6.60 -8.28
CA TYR A 42 -11.93 5.52 -8.57
C TYR A 42 -12.02 4.36 -7.58
N MET A 43 -12.15 4.65 -6.28
CA MET A 43 -12.29 3.62 -5.24
C MET A 43 -13.62 2.87 -5.30
N LEU A 44 -14.72 3.56 -5.66
CA LEU A 44 -16.02 2.91 -5.87
C LEU A 44 -15.99 1.99 -7.10
N GLU A 45 -15.26 2.38 -8.14
CA GLU A 45 -15.12 1.61 -9.38
C GLU A 45 -14.14 0.43 -9.26
N HIS A 46 -13.01 0.62 -8.56
CA HIS A 46 -11.89 -0.35 -8.52
C HIS A 46 -11.67 -1.02 -7.16
N GLY A 47 -12.43 -0.62 -6.14
CA GLY A 47 -12.31 -1.15 -4.78
C GLY A 47 -11.19 -0.50 -3.95
N ALA A 48 -10.83 -1.15 -2.84
CA ALA A 48 -9.86 -0.63 -1.90
C ALA A 48 -8.44 -0.61 -2.50
N LEU A 49 -7.75 0.53 -2.34
CA LEU A 49 -6.37 0.66 -2.78
C LEU A 49 -5.44 -0.22 -1.93
N PRO A 50 -4.49 -0.95 -2.56
CA PRO A 50 -3.48 -1.71 -1.82
C PRO A 50 -2.67 -0.84 -0.87
N HIS A 51 -2.26 -1.41 0.26
CA HIS A 51 -1.51 -0.68 1.31
C HIS A 51 -0.24 0.01 0.77
N TRP A 52 0.47 -0.61 -0.18
CA TRP A 52 1.69 -0.05 -0.76
C TRP A 52 1.48 1.30 -1.47
N VAL A 53 0.27 1.57 -1.99
CA VAL A 53 -0.07 2.85 -2.64
C VAL A 53 -0.06 4.00 -1.64
N HIS A 54 -0.52 3.73 -0.41
CA HIS A 54 -0.50 4.71 0.67
C HIS A 54 0.93 5.02 1.14
N VAL A 55 1.76 3.98 1.26
CA VAL A 55 3.18 4.13 1.62
C VAL A 55 3.94 4.93 0.56
N ALA A 56 3.73 4.62 -0.73
CA ALA A 56 4.35 5.34 -1.83
C ALA A 56 3.97 6.83 -1.84
N ARG A 57 2.70 7.13 -1.53
CA ARG A 57 2.22 8.51 -1.41
C ARG A 57 2.86 9.23 -0.22
N GLN A 58 2.90 8.59 0.95
CA GLN A 58 3.50 9.17 2.15
C GLN A 58 4.99 9.49 1.94
N GLN A 59 5.71 8.64 1.20
CA GLN A 59 7.10 8.92 0.83
C GLN A 59 7.23 10.12 -0.10
N ARG A 60 6.31 10.32 -1.05
CA ARG A 60 6.30 11.50 -1.93
C ARG A 60 6.00 12.78 -1.16
N GLU A 61 5.04 12.73 -0.24
CA GLU A 61 4.68 13.88 0.59
C GLU A 61 5.80 14.26 1.56
N ARG A 62 6.48 13.28 2.18
CA ARG A 62 7.68 13.53 3.00
C ARG A 62 8.80 14.18 2.20
N LYS A 63 9.11 13.65 1.01
CA LYS A 63 10.12 14.25 0.12
C LYS A 63 9.74 15.66 -0.34
N ALA A 64 8.46 15.93 -0.57
CA ALA A 64 7.98 17.26 -0.93
C ALA A 64 8.09 18.25 0.25
N GLN A 65 7.82 17.80 1.47
CA GLN A 65 7.99 18.61 2.69
C GLN A 65 9.46 18.89 2.98
N GLU A 66 10.33 17.88 2.86
CA GLU A 66 11.80 18.03 2.98
C GLU A 66 12.35 19.02 1.94
N ALA A 67 11.83 18.99 0.70
CA ALA A 67 12.20 19.95 -0.34
C ALA A 67 11.62 21.36 -0.11
N ALA A 68 10.49 21.48 0.60
CA ALA A 68 9.88 22.76 0.93
C ALA A 68 10.59 23.46 2.10
N THR A 69 11.06 22.71 3.11
CA THR A 69 11.82 23.26 4.24
C THR A 69 13.22 23.71 3.86
N THR A 70 13.80 23.20 2.77
CA THR A 70 15.11 23.65 2.24
C THR A 70 15.04 24.99 1.48
N ARG A 71 13.87 25.61 1.32
CA ARG A 71 13.68 26.79 0.46
C ARG A 71 13.86 28.14 1.16
N THR A 72 14.14 28.17 2.47
CA THR A 72 14.25 29.43 3.23
C THR A 72 15.69 29.96 3.41
N GLU A 73 16.71 29.20 3.03
CA GLU A 73 18.11 29.66 3.11
C GLU A 73 18.61 30.15 1.74
N PRO A 74 19.07 31.41 1.60
CA PRO A 74 19.71 31.86 0.38
C PRO A 74 21.14 31.33 0.32
N ASN A 75 21.40 30.53 -0.70
CA ASN A 75 22.73 30.26 -1.27
C ASN A 75 23.74 29.56 -0.36
N GLU A 76 23.63 28.23 -0.28
CA GLU A 76 24.82 27.41 -0.48
C GLU A 76 24.69 26.72 -1.84
N THR A 77 25.62 27.04 -2.73
CA THR A 77 25.83 26.34 -3.99
C THR A 77 25.99 24.84 -3.72
N LEU A 78 24.90 24.08 -3.78
CA LEU A 78 24.99 22.63 -3.89
C LEU A 78 25.81 22.34 -5.15
N PRO A 79 26.93 21.59 -5.06
CA PRO A 79 27.67 21.22 -6.25
C PRO A 79 26.72 20.47 -7.15
N ARG A 80 26.40 21.12 -8.28
CA ARG A 80 25.59 20.62 -9.39
C ARG A 80 25.83 19.13 -9.54
N GLY A 81 24.78 18.34 -9.36
CA GLY A 81 24.81 16.90 -9.20
C GLY A 81 25.81 16.23 -10.13
N ARG A 82 26.98 15.89 -9.59
CA ARG A 82 27.81 14.84 -10.17
C ARG A 82 26.98 13.58 -10.05
N HIS A 83 26.63 12.98 -11.18
CA HIS A 83 26.09 11.63 -11.25
C HIS A 83 26.86 10.77 -10.24
N ARG A 84 26.21 10.40 -9.13
CA ARG A 84 26.79 9.47 -8.17
C ARG A 84 26.91 8.17 -8.94
N ALA A 85 28.10 7.86 -9.45
CA ALA A 85 28.38 6.55 -10.00
C ALA A 85 27.94 5.52 -8.95
N PRO A 86 27.18 4.49 -9.33
CA PRO A 86 26.73 3.47 -8.39
C PRO A 86 27.97 2.93 -7.66
N ARG A 87 27.99 3.05 -6.34
CA ARG A 87 29.11 2.55 -5.52
C ARG A 87 29.23 1.05 -5.80
N PRO A 88 30.37 0.56 -6.34
CA PRO A 88 30.52 -0.83 -6.78
C PRO A 88 30.53 -1.85 -5.63
N TRP A 89 30.44 -1.39 -4.38
CA TRP A 89 30.57 -2.25 -3.21
C TRP A 89 29.44 -3.29 -3.07
N TRP A 90 28.24 -3.01 -3.62
CA TRP A 90 27.12 -3.96 -3.62
C TRP A 90 27.08 -4.89 -4.85
N GLY A 91 28.01 -4.76 -5.81
CA GLY A 91 28.08 -5.66 -6.97
C GLY A 91 28.62 -7.05 -6.63
N TRP A 92 29.55 -7.12 -5.69
CA TRP A 92 30.23 -8.35 -5.26
C TRP A 92 29.31 -9.42 -4.66
N PRO A 93 28.37 -9.10 -3.75
CA PRO A 93 27.48 -10.13 -3.22
C PRO A 93 26.56 -10.70 -4.31
N ALA A 94 26.05 -9.87 -5.23
CA ALA A 94 25.21 -10.35 -6.32
C ALA A 94 25.96 -11.29 -7.28
N THR A 95 27.22 -10.97 -7.61
CA THR A 95 28.07 -11.84 -8.43
C THR A 95 28.46 -13.13 -7.70
N ALA A 96 28.72 -13.07 -6.38
CA ALA A 96 29.06 -14.26 -5.60
C ALA A 96 27.88 -15.23 -5.49
N LEU A 97 26.67 -14.70 -5.20
CA LEU A 97 25.44 -15.49 -5.20
C LEU A 97 25.15 -16.09 -6.58
N SER A 98 25.26 -15.29 -7.64
CA SER A 98 25.02 -15.78 -9.00
C SER A 98 26.00 -16.87 -9.40
N SER A 99 27.29 -16.70 -9.08
CA SER A 99 28.32 -17.71 -9.34
C SER A 99 28.07 -18.99 -8.56
N ALA A 100 27.74 -18.88 -7.26
CA ALA A 100 27.43 -20.05 -6.43
C ALA A 100 26.20 -20.83 -6.93
N LEU A 101 25.15 -20.11 -7.35
CA LEU A 101 23.95 -20.72 -7.96
C LEU A 101 24.29 -21.43 -9.27
N LEU A 102 25.08 -20.80 -10.14
CA LEU A 102 25.49 -21.41 -11.41
C LEU A 102 26.35 -22.67 -11.17
N LEU A 103 27.26 -22.61 -10.19
CA LEU A 103 28.08 -23.76 -9.82
C LEU A 103 27.24 -24.91 -9.24
N GLY A 104 26.26 -24.58 -8.40
CA GLY A 104 25.32 -25.56 -7.84
C GLY A 104 24.47 -26.26 -8.92
N LEU A 105 23.95 -25.50 -9.88
CA LEU A 105 23.15 -26.05 -10.98
C LEU A 105 24.00 -26.93 -11.91
N THR A 106 25.20 -26.47 -12.28
CA THR A 106 26.11 -27.23 -13.17
C THR A 106 26.60 -28.53 -12.54
N THR A 107 26.94 -28.50 -11.25
CA THR A 107 27.32 -29.74 -10.52
C THR A 107 26.18 -30.73 -10.43
N LEU A 108 24.94 -30.27 -10.22
CA LEU A 108 23.75 -31.13 -10.20
C LEU A 108 23.46 -31.75 -11.57
N GLU A 109 23.59 -30.98 -12.66
CA GLU A 109 23.42 -31.49 -14.03
C GLU A 109 24.45 -32.56 -14.38
N ILE A 110 25.74 -32.32 -14.08
CA ILE A 110 26.81 -33.29 -14.33
C ILE A 110 26.57 -34.57 -13.50
N LEU A 111 26.14 -34.43 -12.25
CA LEU A 111 25.85 -35.59 -11.41
C LEU A 111 24.62 -36.37 -11.92
N GLY A 112 23.59 -35.67 -12.39
CA GLY A 112 22.42 -36.29 -13.02
C GLY A 112 22.76 -37.02 -14.33
N GLN A 113 23.60 -36.41 -15.18
CA GLN A 113 24.09 -37.01 -16.42
C GLN A 113 24.98 -38.24 -16.16
N THR A 114 25.86 -38.18 -15.17
CA THR A 114 26.71 -39.33 -14.81
C THR A 114 25.90 -40.49 -14.20
N LEU A 115 24.88 -40.21 -13.37
CA LEU A 115 23.98 -41.26 -12.88
C LEU A 115 23.16 -41.89 -14.01
N THR A 116 22.55 -41.07 -14.88
CA THR A 116 21.73 -41.57 -16.00
C THR A 116 22.56 -42.33 -17.03
N HIS A 117 23.79 -41.89 -17.32
CA HIS A 117 24.70 -42.61 -18.20
C HIS A 117 25.12 -43.97 -17.62
N ASN A 118 25.45 -44.03 -16.32
CA ASN A 118 25.80 -45.31 -15.68
C ASN A 118 24.60 -46.26 -15.60
N ILE A 119 23.40 -45.76 -15.32
CA ILE A 119 22.18 -46.59 -15.27
C ILE A 119 21.80 -47.09 -16.67
N GLY A 120 21.93 -46.25 -17.72
CA GLY A 120 21.64 -46.63 -19.10
C GLY A 120 22.65 -47.59 -19.75
N ILE A 121 23.85 -47.74 -19.17
CA ILE A 121 24.85 -48.74 -19.60
C ILE A 121 24.60 -50.11 -18.94
N LEU A 122 23.84 -50.16 -17.83
CA LEU A 122 23.54 -51.37 -17.05
C LEU A 122 22.22 -52.06 -17.44
N THR A 123 21.49 -51.54 -18.44
CA THR A 123 20.32 -52.17 -19.08
C THR A 123 20.63 -52.59 -20.51
#